data_AF-A0A5E4FVH1-F1
#
_entry.id   AF-A0A5E4FVH1-F1
#
_cell.length_a   1.000
_cell.length_b   1.000
_cell.length_c   1.000
_cell.angle_alpha   90.00
_cell.angle_beta   90.00
_cell.angle_gamma   90.00
#
_symmetry.space_group_name_H-M   'P 1'
#
loop_
_entity.id
_entity.type
_entity.pdbx_description
1 polymer ?
#
loop_
_entity_poly.entity_id
_entity_poly.type
_entity_poly.pdbx_seq_one_letter_code
_entity_poly.pdbx_strand_id
1 'polypeptide(L)'
;MDNCEELMPKYLVFVKGVVDSDDLPLNISREMLQQNKILKVIRKNLVKKCIELFNEIAENKEDYLKFYEAFSKNLKLGIHEDSQNRGKLAYLLSKKAVENSPFLERLKKKRYEVIFMVNAIDEYVVGQLEYDGKKLVSATKEGLKLEDESEEEKRKKEEKKQSFENLCKTMKDILGDRVEKVVASDRIVDSPCCLVTGEYGWTTNMERIMKAQALRDNSMSSYMASKKIMEINTDNGIVKELRKRDVNKNDKSVKDLVLLLYETALLTSGFSLDDPNTFARRIHRMLKLGLRIDDDDPRLDDDVDVPPLEEN
;
A
#
# COMPACT_ATOMS: atom_id res chain seq x y z
N MET A 1 -34.60 -19.82 -14.39
CA MET A 1 -34.55 -19.21 -13.04
C MET A 1 -33.45 -18.19 -13.14
N ASP A 2 -33.79 -16.96 -13.52
CA ASP A 2 -32.77 -16.06 -14.08
C ASP A 2 -32.24 -15.07 -13.02
N ASN A 3 -32.82 -15.13 -11.80
CA ASN A 3 -32.51 -14.24 -10.70
C ASN A 3 -32.21 -15.03 -9.42
N CYS A 4 -31.09 -15.76 -9.43
CA CYS A 4 -30.55 -16.45 -8.26
C CYS A 4 -29.36 -15.65 -7.71
N GLU A 5 -29.64 -14.61 -6.93
CA GLU A 5 -28.61 -13.76 -6.27
C GLU A 5 -27.65 -14.55 -5.38
N GLU A 6 -28.04 -15.75 -4.95
CA GLU A 6 -27.21 -16.61 -4.10
C GLU A 6 -26.19 -17.46 -4.88
N LEU A 7 -26.33 -17.60 -6.20
CA LEU A 7 -25.50 -18.51 -7.02
C LEU A 7 -24.11 -17.94 -7.31
N MET A 8 -24.00 -16.61 -7.37
CA MET A 8 -22.74 -15.89 -7.58
C MET A 8 -22.56 -14.83 -6.50
N PRO A 9 -21.35 -14.61 -5.97
CA PRO A 9 -21.10 -13.53 -5.04
C PRO A 9 -21.23 -12.16 -5.74
N LYS A 10 -21.50 -11.10 -4.96
CA LYS A 10 -21.68 -9.73 -5.47
C LYS A 10 -20.53 -9.28 -6.36
N TYR A 11 -19.30 -9.65 -6.01
CA TYR A 11 -18.12 -9.30 -6.78
C TYR A 11 -18.01 -10.00 -8.14
N LEU A 12 -18.77 -11.06 -8.43
CA LEU A 12 -18.79 -11.77 -9.71
C LEU A 12 -20.11 -11.63 -10.49
N VAL A 13 -20.97 -10.66 -10.14
CA VAL A 13 -22.28 -10.47 -10.82
C VAL A 13 -22.14 -10.13 -12.32
N PHE A 14 -20.96 -9.67 -12.75
CA PHE A 14 -20.69 -9.44 -14.17
C PHE A 14 -20.54 -10.74 -14.99
N VAL A 15 -20.31 -11.88 -14.34
CA VAL A 15 -20.15 -13.18 -14.99
C VAL A 15 -21.52 -13.67 -15.46
N LYS A 16 -21.62 -13.97 -16.76
CA LYS A 16 -22.82 -14.52 -17.39
C LYS A 16 -22.56 -15.95 -17.83
N GLY A 17 -23.53 -16.83 -17.64
CA GLY A 17 -23.42 -18.23 -18.02
C GLY A 17 -24.70 -19.01 -17.77
N VAL A 18 -24.66 -20.29 -18.12
CA VAL A 18 -25.74 -21.26 -17.90
C VAL A 18 -25.22 -22.34 -16.95
N VAL A 19 -26.01 -22.67 -15.93
CA VAL A 19 -25.72 -23.77 -15.00
C VAL A 19 -26.79 -24.82 -15.19
N ASP A 20 -26.38 -25.97 -15.71
CA ASP A 20 -27.23 -27.14 -15.86
C ASP A 20 -26.80 -28.18 -14.81
N SER A 21 -27.75 -28.69 -14.02
CA SER A 21 -27.44 -29.56 -12.88
C SER A 21 -28.55 -30.58 -12.66
N ASP A 22 -28.19 -31.85 -12.81
CA ASP A 22 -29.09 -33.00 -12.58
C ASP A 22 -29.39 -33.22 -11.08
N ASP A 23 -28.57 -32.66 -10.19
CA ASP A 23 -28.65 -32.84 -8.73
C ASP A 23 -29.63 -31.86 -8.05
N LEU A 24 -30.19 -30.90 -8.79
CA LEU A 24 -31.15 -29.95 -8.24
C LEU A 24 -32.55 -30.59 -8.17
N PRO A 25 -33.25 -30.50 -7.02
CA PRO A 25 -34.60 -31.05 -6.93
C PRO A 25 -35.56 -30.27 -7.83
N LEU A 26 -36.16 -30.96 -8.81
CA LEU A 26 -37.02 -30.33 -9.81
C LEU A 26 -38.41 -29.93 -9.27
N ASN A 27 -38.84 -30.56 -8.16
CA ASN A 27 -40.18 -30.41 -7.58
C ASN A 27 -40.18 -29.75 -6.19
N ILE A 28 -39.40 -28.69 -6.00
CA ILE A 28 -39.40 -27.91 -4.75
C ILE A 28 -39.69 -26.43 -4.98
N SER A 29 -40.23 -25.76 -3.95
CA SER A 29 -40.50 -24.33 -4.04
C SER A 29 -39.21 -23.54 -4.22
N ARG A 30 -39.30 -22.35 -4.83
CA ARG A 30 -38.14 -21.48 -5.09
C ARG A 30 -37.40 -21.11 -3.79
N GLU A 31 -38.14 -20.89 -2.71
CA GLU A 31 -37.59 -20.60 -1.39
C GLU A 31 -36.85 -21.80 -0.78
N MET A 32 -37.40 -23.01 -0.91
CA MET A 32 -36.73 -24.23 -0.44
C MET A 32 -35.48 -24.57 -1.28
N LEU A 33 -35.48 -24.21 -2.57
CA LEU A 33 -34.32 -24.41 -3.44
C LEU A 33 -33.16 -23.49 -3.05
N GLN A 34 -33.42 -22.22 -2.72
CA GLN A 34 -32.39 -21.25 -2.28
C GLN A 34 -31.67 -21.72 -1.00
N GLN A 35 -32.41 -22.31 -0.05
CA GLN A 35 -31.83 -22.83 1.19
C GLN A 35 -31.06 -24.16 1.03
N ASN A 36 -30.99 -24.70 -0.19
CA ASN A 36 -30.39 -26.01 -0.44
C ASN A 36 -28.85 -25.95 -0.36
N LYS A 37 -28.27 -26.89 0.40
CA LYS A 37 -26.81 -27.06 0.54
C LYS A 37 -26.10 -27.26 -0.81
N ILE A 38 -26.79 -27.82 -1.80
CA ILE A 38 -26.27 -28.06 -3.16
C ILE A 38 -25.91 -26.72 -3.85
N LEU A 39 -26.74 -25.69 -3.73
CA LEU A 39 -26.45 -24.37 -4.33
C LEU A 39 -25.18 -23.74 -3.75
N LYS A 40 -24.88 -23.96 -2.47
CA LYS A 40 -23.62 -23.48 -1.85
C LYS A 40 -22.40 -24.18 -2.45
N VAL A 41 -22.51 -25.48 -2.75
CA VAL A 41 -21.44 -26.24 -3.42
C VAL A 41 -21.26 -25.76 -4.86
N ILE A 42 -22.36 -25.61 -5.60
CA ILE A 42 -22.35 -25.08 -6.96
C ILE A 42 -21.67 -23.69 -6.98
N ARG A 43 -22.12 -22.76 -6.13
CA ARG A 43 -21.50 -21.43 -5.99
C ARG A 43 -19.99 -21.52 -5.75
N LYS A 44 -19.54 -22.36 -4.81
CA LYS A 44 -18.11 -22.51 -4.51
C LYS A 44 -17.32 -22.99 -5.72
N ASN A 45 -17.88 -23.91 -6.49
CA ASN A 45 -17.26 -24.44 -7.71
C ASN A 45 -17.22 -23.38 -8.83
N LEU A 46 -18.31 -22.62 -9.02
CA LEU A 46 -18.36 -21.53 -10.00
C LEU A 46 -17.32 -20.44 -9.68
N VAL A 47 -17.23 -20.01 -8.42
CA VAL A 47 -16.22 -19.05 -7.97
C VAL A 47 -14.81 -19.56 -8.26
N LYS A 48 -14.53 -20.83 -7.93
CA LYS A 48 -13.24 -21.46 -8.21
C LYS A 48 -12.92 -21.43 -9.71
N LYS A 49 -13.88 -21.79 -10.57
CA LYS A 49 -13.72 -21.80 -12.03
C LYS A 49 -13.55 -20.40 -12.63
N CYS A 50 -14.25 -19.40 -12.09
CA CYS A 50 -14.04 -18.01 -12.50
C CYS A 50 -12.61 -17.54 -12.20
N ILE A 51 -12.08 -17.86 -11.02
CA ILE A 51 -10.71 -17.48 -10.64
C ILE A 51 -9.68 -18.21 -11.52
N GLU A 52 -9.89 -19.50 -11.83
CA GLU A 52 -9.06 -20.25 -12.79
C GLU A 52 -9.04 -19.54 -14.15
N LEU A 53 -10.21 -19.17 -14.69
CA LEU A 53 -10.31 -18.43 -15.95
C LEU A 53 -9.60 -17.06 -15.90
N PHE A 54 -9.71 -16.32 -14.79
CA PHE A 54 -9.02 -15.04 -14.65
C PHE A 54 -7.50 -15.20 -14.64
N ASN A 55 -6.99 -16.29 -14.09
CA ASN A 55 -5.56 -16.60 -14.13
C ASN A 55 -5.11 -16.95 -15.55
N GLU A 56 -5.89 -17.72 -16.31
CA GLU A 56 -5.62 -17.99 -17.72
C GLU A 56 -5.60 -16.70 -18.55
N ILE A 57 -6.57 -15.80 -18.33
CA ILE A 57 -6.57 -14.47 -18.95
C ILE A 57 -5.30 -13.69 -18.56
N ALA A 58 -4.81 -13.85 -17.32
CA ALA A 58 -3.59 -13.21 -16.84
C ALA A 58 -2.30 -13.67 -17.55
N GLU A 59 -2.31 -14.84 -18.20
CA GLU A 59 -1.17 -15.33 -19.00
C GLU A 59 -0.95 -14.48 -20.26
N ASN A 60 -2.02 -13.92 -20.83
CA ASN A 60 -1.93 -12.98 -21.94
C ASN A 60 -1.98 -11.52 -21.44
N LYS A 61 -0.88 -10.80 -21.65
CA LYS A 61 -0.75 -9.40 -21.19
C LYS A 61 -1.82 -8.46 -21.75
N GLU A 62 -2.19 -8.58 -23.03
CA GLU A 62 -3.17 -7.67 -23.65
C GLU A 62 -4.58 -7.92 -23.14
N ASP A 63 -4.96 -9.19 -23.01
CA ASP A 63 -6.29 -9.57 -22.55
C ASP A 63 -6.47 -9.28 -21.06
N TYR A 64 -5.43 -9.54 -20.26
CA TYR A 64 -5.43 -9.18 -18.85
C TYR A 64 -5.54 -7.68 -18.61
N LEU A 65 -4.91 -6.86 -19.45
CA LEU A 65 -5.04 -5.40 -19.34
C LEU A 65 -6.49 -4.94 -19.53
N LYS A 66 -7.16 -5.44 -20.56
CA LYS A 66 -8.57 -5.14 -20.82
C LYS A 66 -9.47 -5.64 -19.70
N PHE A 67 -9.23 -6.88 -19.24
CA PHE A 67 -9.95 -7.47 -18.12
C PHE A 67 -9.77 -6.66 -16.82
N TYR A 68 -8.54 -6.30 -16.48
CA TYR A 68 -8.24 -5.56 -15.26
C TYR A 68 -8.82 -4.14 -15.30
N GLU A 69 -8.76 -3.46 -16.45
CA GLU A 69 -9.38 -2.14 -16.62
C GLU A 69 -10.89 -2.19 -16.37
N ALA A 70 -11.58 -3.19 -16.93
CA ALA A 70 -13.02 -3.34 -16.78
C ALA A 70 -13.45 -3.84 -15.37
N PHE A 71 -12.71 -4.77 -14.78
CA PHE A 71 -13.18 -5.55 -13.62
C PHE A 71 -12.28 -5.48 -12.37
N SER A 72 -11.27 -4.60 -12.33
CA SER A 72 -10.42 -4.45 -11.13
C SER A 72 -11.20 -4.06 -9.86
N LYS A 73 -12.29 -3.29 -9.98
CA LYS A 73 -13.17 -2.96 -8.83
C LYS A 73 -13.82 -4.21 -8.24
N ASN A 74 -14.25 -5.12 -9.10
CA ASN A 74 -14.81 -6.41 -8.72
C ASN A 74 -13.77 -7.30 -8.04
N LEU A 75 -12.54 -7.38 -8.56
CA LEU A 75 -11.45 -8.12 -7.91
C LEU A 75 -11.15 -7.57 -6.51
N LYS A 76 -11.09 -6.23 -6.36
CA LYS A 76 -10.88 -5.56 -5.06
C LYS A 76 -12.03 -5.83 -4.08
N LEU A 77 -13.27 -5.81 -4.56
CA LEU A 77 -14.44 -6.17 -3.73
C LEU A 77 -14.39 -7.64 -3.32
N GLY A 78 -13.98 -8.54 -4.21
CA GLY A 78 -13.81 -9.95 -3.89
C GLY A 78 -12.74 -10.21 -2.85
N ILE A 79 -11.63 -9.46 -2.86
CA ILE A 79 -10.60 -9.51 -1.80
C ILE A 79 -11.18 -9.08 -0.45
N HIS A 80 -12.06 -8.08 -0.45
CA HIS A 80 -12.73 -7.59 0.75
C HIS A 80 -13.73 -8.63 1.31
N GLU A 81 -14.62 -9.14 0.46
CA GLU A 81 -15.76 -9.98 0.85
C GLU A 81 -15.43 -11.48 0.97
N ASP A 82 -14.56 -12.03 0.11
CA ASP A 82 -14.30 -13.47 0.02
C ASP A 82 -13.00 -13.85 0.73
N SER A 83 -13.10 -14.06 2.04
CA SER A 83 -11.94 -14.44 2.87
C SER A 83 -11.29 -15.77 2.46
N GLN A 84 -12.06 -16.69 1.85
CA GLN A 84 -11.54 -17.99 1.42
C GLN A 84 -10.70 -17.89 0.15
N ASN A 85 -11.07 -17.00 -0.78
CA ASN A 85 -10.38 -16.82 -2.05
C ASN A 85 -9.51 -15.55 -2.09
N ARG A 86 -9.45 -14.77 -1.02
CA ARG A 86 -8.69 -13.52 -0.90
C ARG A 86 -7.27 -13.62 -1.44
N GLY A 87 -6.54 -14.67 -1.07
CA GLY A 87 -5.16 -14.88 -1.53
C GLY A 87 -5.08 -15.08 -3.05
N LYS A 88 -6.03 -15.81 -3.64
CA LYS A 88 -6.08 -16.07 -5.09
C LYS A 88 -6.52 -14.84 -5.88
N LEU A 89 -7.46 -14.07 -5.35
CA LEU A 89 -7.91 -12.82 -5.95
C LEU A 89 -6.83 -11.72 -5.85
N ALA A 90 -6.03 -11.74 -4.78
CA ALA A 90 -4.88 -10.85 -4.64
C ALA A 90 -3.79 -11.13 -5.68
N TYR A 91 -3.60 -12.39 -6.09
CA TYR A 91 -2.70 -12.73 -7.19
C TYR A 91 -3.10 -12.06 -8.52
N LEU A 92 -4.41 -11.87 -8.72
CA LEU A 92 -4.97 -11.15 -9.86
C LEU A 92 -4.91 -9.62 -9.69
N LEU A 93 -4.29 -9.09 -8.63
CA LEU A 93 -3.93 -7.67 -8.56
C LEU A 93 -2.60 -7.46 -9.27
N SER A 94 -2.65 -6.70 -10.36
CA SER A 94 -1.55 -6.64 -11.31
C SER A 94 -0.20 -6.20 -10.69
N LYS A 95 0.87 -6.82 -11.21
CA LYS A 95 2.27 -6.38 -11.18
C LYS A 95 2.46 -4.85 -11.30
N LYS A 96 1.57 -4.14 -11.99
CA LYS A 96 1.63 -2.67 -12.12
C LYS A 96 1.63 -1.93 -10.79
N ALA A 97 0.95 -2.47 -9.77
CA ALA A 97 0.88 -1.84 -8.45
C ALA A 97 2.27 -1.75 -7.80
N VAL A 98 3.16 -2.72 -8.07
CA VAL A 98 4.53 -2.72 -7.57
C VAL A 98 5.52 -2.13 -8.57
N GLU A 99 5.26 -2.20 -9.88
CA GLU A 99 6.16 -1.68 -10.92
C GLU A 99 6.42 -0.17 -10.83
N ASN A 100 5.46 0.60 -10.33
CA ASN A 100 5.59 2.05 -10.18
C ASN A 100 6.00 2.48 -8.76
N SER A 101 6.46 1.53 -7.95
CA SER A 101 6.88 1.83 -6.59
C SER A 101 8.15 2.69 -6.55
N PRO A 102 8.23 3.68 -5.64
CA PRO A 102 9.45 4.49 -5.46
C PRO A 102 10.68 3.64 -5.11
N PHE A 103 10.47 2.47 -4.49
CA PHE A 103 11.55 1.55 -4.12
C PHE A 103 12.31 0.96 -5.31
N LEU A 104 11.75 1.03 -6.52
CA LEU A 104 12.35 0.48 -7.73
C LEU A 104 13.15 1.50 -8.54
N GLU A 105 13.04 2.79 -8.24
CA GLU A 105 13.58 3.85 -9.10
C GLU A 105 15.09 3.69 -9.33
N ARG A 106 15.88 3.59 -8.25
CA ARG A 106 17.33 3.45 -8.40
C ARG A 106 17.77 2.05 -8.80
N LEU A 107 17.04 1.01 -8.39
CA LEU A 107 17.28 -0.37 -8.83
C LEU A 107 17.17 -0.48 -10.36
N LYS A 108 16.11 0.10 -10.94
CA LYS A 108 15.94 0.20 -12.41
C LYS A 108 17.05 1.00 -13.06
N LYS A 109 17.42 2.16 -12.49
CA LYS A 109 18.49 3.01 -13.02
C LYS A 109 19.83 2.28 -13.09
N LYS A 110 20.15 1.47 -12.08
CA LYS A 110 21.35 0.62 -12.01
C LYS A 110 21.21 -0.73 -12.72
N ARG A 111 20.07 -0.98 -13.39
CA ARG A 111 19.77 -2.21 -14.13
C ARG A 111 19.80 -3.49 -13.27
N TYR A 112 19.45 -3.38 -11.99
CA TYR A 112 19.15 -4.55 -11.19
C TYR A 112 17.83 -5.17 -11.64
N GLU A 113 17.80 -6.48 -11.77
CA GLU A 113 16.56 -7.24 -11.88
C GLU A 113 15.91 -7.35 -10.49
N VAL A 114 14.60 -7.15 -10.44
CA VAL A 114 13.83 -7.19 -9.19
C VAL A 114 12.70 -8.20 -9.32
N ILE A 115 12.67 -9.15 -8.40
CA ILE A 115 11.61 -10.16 -8.31
C ILE A 115 10.37 -9.53 -7.68
N PHE A 116 9.21 -9.68 -8.34
CA PHE A 116 7.93 -9.25 -7.78
C PHE A 116 7.21 -10.41 -7.13
N MET A 117 7.00 -10.27 -5.82
CA MET A 117 6.26 -11.19 -4.99
C MET A 117 4.89 -10.59 -4.71
N VAL A 118 3.88 -11.06 -5.43
CA VAL A 118 2.54 -10.45 -5.46
C VAL A 118 1.52 -11.26 -4.66
N ASN A 119 1.87 -12.46 -4.17
CA ASN A 119 1.01 -13.25 -3.32
C ASN A 119 1.22 -12.97 -1.84
N ALA A 120 0.14 -13.14 -1.06
CA ALA A 120 0.24 -13.08 0.39
C ALA A 120 1.15 -14.17 0.97
N ILE A 121 1.21 -15.35 0.34
CA ILE A 121 2.08 -16.46 0.79
C ILE A 121 3.56 -16.13 0.58
N ASP A 122 3.90 -15.30 -0.41
CA ASP A 122 5.29 -14.99 -0.75
C ASP A 122 6.02 -14.29 0.40
N GLU A 123 5.31 -13.43 1.16
CA GLU A 123 5.87 -12.74 2.34
C GLU A 123 6.33 -13.70 3.45
N TYR A 124 5.69 -14.86 3.58
CA TYR A 124 6.09 -15.88 4.57
C TYR A 124 7.25 -16.74 4.06
N VAL A 125 7.28 -16.99 2.75
CA VAL A 125 8.28 -17.88 2.13
C VAL A 125 9.60 -17.15 1.91
N VAL A 126 9.58 -15.87 1.51
CA VAL A 126 10.79 -15.11 1.13
C VAL A 126 11.84 -15.05 2.23
N GLY A 127 11.43 -14.97 3.49
CA GLY A 127 12.36 -14.93 4.62
C GLY A 127 13.17 -16.23 4.81
N GLN A 128 12.72 -17.33 4.19
CA GLN A 128 13.37 -18.64 4.25
C GLN A 128 14.11 -18.98 2.95
N LEU A 129 14.00 -18.14 1.92
CA LEU A 129 14.63 -18.39 0.64
C LEU A 129 16.10 -17.95 0.64
N GLU A 130 16.95 -18.87 0.22
CA GLU A 130 18.33 -18.61 -0.18
C GLU A 130 18.53 -19.25 -1.56
N TYR A 131 19.21 -18.55 -2.46
CA TYR A 131 19.47 -19.05 -3.81
C TYR A 131 20.95 -18.90 -4.12
N ASP A 132 21.62 -20.01 -4.42
CA ASP A 132 23.05 -20.03 -4.78
C ASP A 132 23.94 -19.33 -3.75
N GLY A 133 23.71 -19.59 -2.45
CA GLY A 133 24.44 -18.95 -1.35
C GLY A 133 24.07 -17.48 -1.11
N LYS A 134 23.12 -16.92 -1.86
CA LYS A 134 22.70 -15.51 -1.76
C LYS A 134 21.35 -15.38 -1.08
N LYS A 135 21.30 -14.52 -0.07
CA LYS A 135 20.06 -14.12 0.60
C LYS A 135 19.32 -13.09 -0.24
N LEU A 136 17.99 -13.20 -0.27
CA LEU A 136 17.14 -12.20 -0.92
C LEU A 136 17.02 -10.97 0.01
N VAL A 137 17.02 -9.78 -0.60
CA VAL A 137 16.87 -8.50 0.12
C VAL A 137 15.62 -7.79 -0.41
N SER A 138 14.74 -7.36 0.49
CA SER A 138 13.56 -6.59 0.09
C SER A 138 13.91 -5.13 -0.19
N ALA A 139 13.45 -4.61 -1.33
CA ALA A 139 13.57 -3.20 -1.68
C ALA A 139 12.75 -2.26 -0.78
N THR A 140 11.80 -2.80 0.02
CA THR A 140 10.93 -2.01 0.91
C THR A 140 11.44 -1.92 2.35
N LYS A 141 12.50 -2.66 2.68
CA LYS A 141 13.12 -2.68 4.02
C LYS A 141 14.35 -1.77 4.07
N GLU A 142 14.71 -1.30 5.26
CA GLU A 142 15.98 -0.64 5.47
C GLU A 142 17.17 -1.58 5.17
N GLY A 143 18.37 -1.02 4.99
CA GLY A 143 19.58 -1.82 4.77
C GLY A 143 19.84 -2.24 3.33
N LEU A 144 19.05 -1.75 2.35
CA LEU A 144 19.33 -1.96 0.94
C LEU A 144 20.66 -1.30 0.55
N LYS A 145 21.68 -2.11 0.31
CA LYS A 145 23.00 -1.65 -0.17
C LYS A 145 23.06 -1.76 -1.68
N LEU A 146 23.34 -0.65 -2.34
CA LEU A 146 23.59 -0.59 -3.77
C LEU A 146 25.07 -0.32 -3.98
N GLU A 147 25.72 -1.07 -4.87
CA GLU A 147 27.15 -0.89 -5.17
C GLU A 147 27.40 0.50 -5.75
N ASP A 148 28.34 1.25 -5.18
CA ASP A 148 28.76 2.55 -5.72
C ASP A 148 29.63 2.36 -6.97
N GLU A 149 29.51 3.26 -7.94
CA GLU A 149 30.28 3.16 -9.19
C GLU A 149 31.74 3.62 -9.00
N SER A 150 32.02 4.41 -7.96
CA SER A 150 33.36 4.91 -7.61
C SER A 150 33.46 5.46 -6.19
N GLU A 151 34.68 5.54 -5.65
CA GLU A 151 34.97 6.22 -4.37
C GLU A 151 34.60 7.72 -4.38
N GLU A 152 34.68 8.38 -5.54
CA GLU A 152 34.26 9.78 -5.67
C GLU A 152 32.73 9.93 -5.50
N GLU A 153 31.95 9.02 -6.06
CA GLU A 153 30.49 9.01 -5.91
C GLU A 153 30.09 8.81 -4.44
N LYS A 154 30.77 7.88 -3.76
CA LYS A 154 30.58 7.61 -2.34
C LYS A 154 30.87 8.85 -1.48
N ARG A 155 31.99 9.54 -1.72
CA ARG A 155 32.33 10.79 -1.03
C ARG A 155 31.26 11.88 -1.23
N LYS A 156 30.82 12.09 -2.49
CA LYS A 156 29.76 13.08 -2.81
C LYS A 156 28.44 12.74 -2.11
N LYS A 157 28.09 11.46 -1.99
CA LYS A 157 26.91 11.01 -1.25
C LYS A 157 27.04 11.33 0.24
N GLU A 158 28.16 11.00 0.86
CA GLU A 158 28.40 11.27 2.27
C GLU A 158 28.33 12.77 2.60
N GLU A 159 28.98 13.62 1.78
CA GLU A 159 28.90 15.08 1.89
C GLU A 159 27.45 15.58 1.77
N LYS A 160 26.70 15.08 0.78
CA LYS A 160 25.27 15.40 0.65
C LYS A 160 24.49 14.96 1.89
N LYS A 161 24.68 13.72 2.37
CA LYS A 161 23.97 13.19 3.55
C LYS A 161 24.19 14.08 4.78
N GLN A 162 25.44 14.47 5.05
CA GLN A 162 25.78 15.40 6.13
C GLN A 162 25.07 16.75 5.96
N SER A 163 25.06 17.27 4.72
CA SER A 163 24.47 18.57 4.43
C SER A 163 22.94 18.63 4.69
N PHE A 164 22.24 17.49 4.66
CA PHE A 164 20.80 17.39 4.95
C PHE A 164 20.49 16.91 6.37
N GLU A 165 21.49 16.68 7.23
CA GLU A 165 21.30 16.13 8.58
C GLU A 165 20.39 17.01 9.45
N ASN A 166 20.51 18.35 9.35
CA ASN A 166 19.63 19.26 10.08
C ASN A 166 18.17 19.14 9.66
N LEU A 167 17.90 19.08 8.34
CA LEU A 167 16.54 18.90 7.84
C LEU A 167 15.95 17.56 8.31
N CYS A 168 16.75 16.48 8.28
CA CYS A 168 16.32 15.18 8.80
C CYS A 168 15.91 15.27 10.28
N LYS A 169 16.67 15.99 11.10
CA LYS A 169 16.34 16.22 12.52
C LYS A 169 15.03 17.02 12.66
N THR A 170 14.88 18.13 11.96
CA THR A 170 13.64 18.92 12.01
C THR A 170 12.43 18.11 11.55
N MET A 171 12.55 17.34 10.46
CA MET A 171 11.48 16.47 9.99
C MET A 171 11.13 15.39 11.02
N LYS A 172 12.12 14.79 11.67
CA LYS A 172 11.91 13.82 12.75
C LYS A 172 11.17 14.47 13.93
N ASP A 173 11.56 15.68 14.33
CA ASP A 173 10.92 16.40 15.43
C ASP A 173 9.45 16.74 15.10
N ILE A 174 9.16 17.17 13.86
CA ILE A 174 7.80 17.43 13.38
C ILE A 174 6.94 16.16 13.37
N LEU A 175 7.51 15.05 12.90
CA LEU A 175 6.79 13.79 12.74
C LEU A 175 6.65 13.01 14.06
N GLY A 176 7.46 13.31 15.08
CA GLY A 176 7.37 12.70 16.40
C GLY A 176 7.40 11.17 16.31
N ASP A 177 6.46 10.50 16.97
CA ASP A 177 6.37 9.03 17.01
C ASP A 177 5.88 8.37 15.72
N ARG A 178 5.46 9.14 14.71
CA ARG A 178 4.97 8.60 13.42
C ARG A 178 6.07 7.92 12.61
N VAL A 179 7.33 8.28 12.86
CA VAL A 179 8.53 7.69 12.25
C VAL A 179 9.56 7.37 13.31
N GLU A 180 10.41 6.38 13.07
CA GLU A 180 11.55 6.09 13.93
C GLU A 180 12.66 7.13 13.72
N LYS A 181 13.04 7.34 12.47
CA LYS A 181 14.11 8.26 12.03
C LYS A 181 13.82 8.77 10.62
N VAL A 182 14.44 9.89 10.27
CA VAL A 182 14.47 10.44 8.91
C VAL A 182 15.91 10.40 8.41
N VAL A 183 16.13 9.84 7.22
CA VAL A 183 17.48 9.66 6.64
C VAL A 183 17.48 10.04 5.17
N ALA A 184 18.65 10.38 4.64
CA ALA A 184 18.83 10.58 3.20
C ALA A 184 18.84 9.22 2.47
N SER A 185 18.07 9.12 1.38
CA SER A 185 17.84 7.88 0.66
C SER A 185 18.88 7.58 -0.41
N ASP A 186 19.27 6.30 -0.48
CA ASP A 186 20.05 5.77 -1.59
C ASP A 186 19.20 5.00 -2.62
N ARG A 187 17.86 4.93 -2.48
CA ARG A 187 17.02 4.07 -3.35
C ARG A 187 16.05 4.81 -4.28
N ILE A 188 15.70 6.04 -3.97
CA ILE A 188 14.75 6.86 -4.76
C ILE A 188 15.50 7.84 -5.68
N VAL A 189 14.95 8.17 -6.85
CA VAL A 189 15.55 9.06 -7.87
C VAL A 189 14.66 10.26 -8.13
N ASP A 190 13.38 10.04 -8.39
CA ASP A 190 12.42 11.08 -8.76
C ASP A 190 11.54 11.45 -7.56
N SER A 191 11.11 10.44 -6.81
CA SER A 191 10.25 10.63 -5.64
C SER A 191 10.93 11.51 -4.57
N PRO A 192 10.19 12.43 -3.91
CA PRO A 192 10.78 13.30 -2.89
C PRO A 192 11.12 12.55 -1.60
N CYS A 193 10.32 11.55 -1.24
CA CYS A 193 10.56 10.70 -0.09
C CYS A 193 9.78 9.38 -0.20
N CYS A 194 10.17 8.40 0.60
CA CYS A 194 9.45 7.14 0.78
C CYS A 194 9.55 6.66 2.24
N LEU A 195 8.69 5.72 2.62
CA LEU A 195 8.70 5.12 3.96
C LEU A 195 9.11 3.66 3.85
N VAL A 196 10.19 3.29 4.54
CA VAL A 196 10.68 1.91 4.62
C VAL A 196 10.38 1.32 6.00
N THR A 197 10.27 0.01 6.07
CA THR A 197 10.13 -0.72 7.34
C THR A 197 11.51 -1.15 7.86
N GLY A 198 11.63 -1.37 9.17
CA GLY A 198 12.85 -1.91 9.75
C GLY A 198 13.23 -3.29 9.19
N GLU A 199 14.49 -3.66 9.33
CA GLU A 199 15.05 -4.88 8.73
C GLU A 199 14.33 -6.16 9.19
N TYR A 200 14.07 -6.26 10.49
CA TYR A 200 13.42 -7.42 11.13
C TYR A 200 11.91 -7.28 11.28
N GLY A 201 11.36 -6.11 10.94
CA GLY A 201 9.92 -5.83 11.05
C GLY A 201 9.08 -6.46 9.94
N TRP A 202 7.76 -6.40 10.12
CA TRP A 202 6.82 -6.64 9.02
C TRP A 202 7.01 -5.63 7.90
N THR A 203 6.90 -6.10 6.66
CA THR A 203 6.78 -5.24 5.48
C THR A 203 5.41 -4.53 5.49
N THR A 204 5.25 -3.51 4.67
CA THR A 204 3.94 -2.85 4.43
C THR A 204 2.86 -3.84 4.02
N ASN A 205 3.22 -4.78 3.15
CA ASN A 205 2.33 -5.81 2.66
C ASN A 205 2.00 -6.84 3.74
N MET A 206 2.98 -7.26 4.55
CA MET A 206 2.73 -8.12 5.71
C MET A 206 1.85 -7.44 6.75
N GLU A 207 2.09 -6.15 7.06
CA GLU A 207 1.22 -5.37 7.96
C GLU A 207 -0.24 -5.38 7.48
N ARG A 208 -0.46 -5.23 6.17
CA ARG A 208 -1.79 -5.28 5.55
C ARG A 208 -2.40 -6.69 5.62
N ILE A 209 -1.63 -7.74 5.35
CA ILE A 209 -2.09 -9.14 5.45
C ILE A 209 -2.47 -9.48 6.89
N MET A 210 -1.62 -9.12 7.85
CA MET A 210 -1.83 -9.33 9.28
C MET A 210 -3.06 -8.57 9.77
N LYS A 211 -3.20 -7.27 9.46
CA LYS A 211 -4.41 -6.51 9.82
C LYS A 211 -5.69 -7.14 9.24
N ALA A 212 -5.64 -7.71 8.04
CA ALA A 212 -6.77 -8.40 7.42
C ALA A 212 -7.07 -9.78 8.03
N GLN A 213 -6.14 -10.38 8.76
CA GLN A 213 -6.26 -11.67 9.46
C GLN A 213 -6.50 -11.53 10.97
N ALA A 214 -6.05 -10.42 11.57
CA ALA A 214 -6.00 -10.16 13.02
C ALA A 214 -7.35 -9.91 13.69
N LEU A 215 -8.48 -10.21 13.04
CA LEU A 215 -9.80 -10.37 13.69
C LEU A 215 -9.85 -11.56 14.68
N ARG A 216 -8.70 -12.08 15.15
CA ARG A 216 -8.58 -13.23 16.07
C ARG A 216 -7.68 -13.03 17.28
N ASP A 217 -6.65 -12.16 17.23
CA ASP A 217 -5.81 -11.87 18.41
C ASP A 217 -5.03 -10.55 18.23
N ASN A 218 -5.18 -9.60 19.17
CA ASN A 218 -4.61 -8.24 19.09
C ASN A 218 -3.21 -8.12 19.73
N SER A 219 -2.76 -9.14 20.47
CA SER A 219 -1.55 -9.07 21.30
C SER A 219 -0.22 -9.12 20.52
N MET A 220 -0.19 -9.80 19.35
CA MET A 220 1.01 -9.93 18.49
C MET A 220 1.26 -8.71 17.60
N SER A 221 0.25 -7.87 17.36
CA SER A 221 0.30 -6.80 16.36
C SER A 221 1.17 -5.61 16.76
N SER A 222 1.29 -5.31 18.06
CA SER A 222 2.06 -4.16 18.54
C SER A 222 3.57 -4.38 18.49
N TYR A 223 4.05 -5.60 18.75
CA TYR A 223 5.48 -5.94 18.80
C TYR A 223 6.11 -6.08 17.41
N MET A 224 5.32 -6.41 16.38
CA MET A 224 5.82 -6.59 15.00
C MET A 224 5.50 -5.42 14.07
N ALA A 225 4.67 -4.47 14.51
CA ALA A 225 4.48 -3.19 13.84
C ALA A 225 5.74 -2.32 13.99
N SER A 226 6.72 -2.56 13.12
CA SER A 226 7.94 -1.76 13.07
C SER A 226 7.62 -0.29 12.78
N LYS A 227 8.22 0.61 13.58
CA LYS A 227 8.17 2.05 13.31
C LYS A 227 8.76 2.33 11.92
N LYS A 228 8.13 3.25 11.20
CA LYS A 228 8.46 3.55 9.81
C LYS A 228 9.69 4.45 9.75
N ILE A 229 10.57 4.24 8.79
CA ILE A 229 11.74 5.09 8.55
C ILE A 229 11.46 5.92 7.30
N MET A 230 11.57 7.24 7.41
CA MET A 230 11.39 8.12 6.27
C MET A 230 12.72 8.35 5.57
N GLU A 231 12.81 7.95 4.31
CA GLU A 231 13.96 8.26 3.47
C GLU A 231 13.63 9.44 2.54
N ILE A 232 14.49 10.46 2.52
CA ILE A 232 14.32 11.68 1.70
C ILE A 232 15.30 11.72 0.53
N ASN A 233 14.86 12.28 -0.59
CA ASN A 233 15.67 12.44 -1.79
C ASN A 233 16.41 13.78 -1.77
N THR A 234 17.71 13.74 -1.51
CA THR A 234 18.55 14.95 -1.44
C THR A 234 18.68 15.68 -2.78
N ASP A 235 18.34 15.03 -3.90
CA ASP A 235 18.38 15.63 -5.23
C ASP A 235 17.06 16.23 -5.68
N ASN A 236 15.94 15.90 -5.02
CA ASN A 236 14.61 16.39 -5.36
C ASN A 236 14.44 17.88 -5.03
N GLY A 237 13.78 18.63 -5.92
CA GLY A 237 13.57 20.07 -5.78
C GLY A 237 12.78 20.48 -4.54
N ILE A 238 11.77 19.70 -4.15
CA ILE A 238 10.96 19.96 -2.96
C ILE A 238 11.83 19.85 -1.70
N VAL A 239 12.61 18.77 -1.60
CA VAL A 239 13.48 18.51 -0.43
C VAL A 239 14.59 19.56 -0.33
N LYS A 240 15.18 19.97 -1.46
CA LYS A 240 16.16 21.07 -1.52
C LYS A 240 15.56 22.39 -1.04
N GLU A 241 14.31 22.69 -1.42
CA GLU A 241 13.65 23.93 -1.00
C GLU A 241 13.26 23.90 0.47
N LEU A 242 12.78 22.77 0.98
CA LEU A 242 12.55 22.58 2.42
C LEU A 242 13.81 22.81 3.24
N ARG A 243 14.97 22.30 2.79
CA ARG A 243 16.25 22.54 3.45
C ARG A 243 16.61 24.02 3.55
N LYS A 244 16.28 24.84 2.55
CA LYS A 244 16.54 26.29 2.61
C LYS A 244 15.63 27.00 3.61
N ARG A 245 14.38 26.55 3.72
CA ARG A 245 13.38 27.12 4.64
C ARG A 245 13.57 26.67 6.09
N ASP A 246 14.15 25.48 6.29
CA ASP A 246 14.51 24.89 7.59
C ASP A 246 15.50 25.74 8.43
N VAL A 247 16.07 26.79 7.85
CA VAL A 247 16.82 27.81 8.61
C VAL A 247 15.93 28.51 9.65
N ASN A 248 14.62 28.58 9.42
CA ASN A 248 13.63 29.18 10.32
C ASN A 248 12.78 28.09 11.00
N LYS A 249 13.29 27.51 12.09
CA LYS A 249 12.71 26.35 12.81
C LYS A 249 11.23 26.44 13.24
N ASN A 250 10.62 27.63 13.18
CA ASN A 250 9.25 27.90 13.64
C ASN A 250 8.27 28.28 12.52
N ASP A 251 8.61 28.03 11.26
CA ASP A 251 7.67 28.28 10.17
C ASP A 251 6.54 27.23 10.17
N LYS A 252 5.33 27.65 10.58
CA LYS A 252 4.11 26.82 10.58
C LYS A 252 3.85 26.19 9.19
N SER A 253 4.28 26.85 8.11
CA SER A 253 4.17 26.32 6.75
C SER A 253 5.08 25.12 6.49
N VAL A 254 6.28 25.09 7.08
CA VAL A 254 7.21 23.95 6.93
C VAL A 254 6.65 22.72 7.64
N LYS A 255 6.04 22.89 8.82
CA LYS A 255 5.37 21.80 9.54
C LYS A 255 4.27 21.14 8.70
N ASP A 256 3.39 21.94 8.11
CA ASP A 256 2.30 21.43 7.27
C ASP A 256 2.84 20.73 6.00
N LEU A 257 3.88 21.27 5.36
CA LEU A 257 4.49 20.64 4.19
C LEU A 257 5.16 19.30 4.51
N VAL A 258 5.86 19.20 5.64
CA VAL A 258 6.49 17.94 6.09
C VAL A 258 5.44 16.88 6.39
N LEU A 259 4.34 17.24 7.06
CA LEU A 259 3.24 16.32 7.32
C LEU A 259 2.57 15.84 6.03
N LEU A 260 2.35 16.75 5.07
CA LEU A 260 1.78 16.39 3.78
C LEU A 260 2.69 15.45 2.98
N LEU A 261 4.01 15.70 3.00
CA LEU A 261 4.99 14.81 2.39
C LEU A 261 4.96 13.42 3.02
N TYR A 262 4.89 13.35 4.35
CA TYR A 262 4.78 12.10 5.08
C TYR A 262 3.51 11.31 4.71
N GLU A 263 2.34 11.95 4.70
CA GLU A 263 1.07 11.30 4.35
C GLU A 263 1.02 10.85 2.89
N THR A 264 1.60 11.65 1.99
CA THR A 264 1.77 11.26 0.59
C THR A 264 2.70 10.05 0.48
N ALA A 265 3.79 10.03 1.25
CA ALA A 265 4.72 8.91 1.30
C ALA A 265 4.10 7.64 1.90
N LEU A 266 3.17 7.74 2.86
CA LEU A 266 2.38 6.60 3.34
C LEU A 266 1.65 5.93 2.18
N LEU A 267 0.92 6.72 1.38
CA LEU A 267 0.17 6.22 0.24
C LEU A 267 1.07 5.58 -0.83
N THR A 268 2.15 6.26 -1.24
CA THR A 268 3.03 5.75 -2.30
C THR A 268 3.88 4.56 -1.85
N SER A 269 4.12 4.42 -0.55
CA SER A 269 4.86 3.29 0.05
C SER A 269 3.95 2.10 0.40
N GLY A 270 2.62 2.24 0.20
CA GLY A 270 1.66 1.16 0.40
C GLY A 270 1.15 0.99 1.85
N PHE A 271 1.33 2.00 2.70
CA PHE A 271 0.73 2.07 4.03
C PHE A 271 -0.69 2.66 3.96
N SER A 272 -1.48 2.38 5.01
CA SER A 272 -2.75 3.06 5.22
C SER A 272 -2.52 4.43 5.87
N LEU A 273 -3.41 5.39 5.57
CA LEU A 273 -3.50 6.64 6.32
C LEU A 273 -4.19 6.40 7.66
N ASP A 274 -3.73 7.08 8.70
CA ASP A 274 -4.34 7.02 10.03
C ASP A 274 -5.69 7.76 10.06
N ASP A 275 -5.73 8.98 9.51
CA ASP A 275 -6.92 9.82 9.41
C ASP A 275 -7.02 10.48 8.02
N PRO A 276 -7.81 9.89 7.11
CA PRO A 276 -8.04 10.45 5.78
C PRO A 276 -8.67 11.86 5.78
N ASN A 277 -9.47 12.21 6.79
CA ASN A 277 -10.14 13.51 6.85
C ASN A 277 -9.13 14.63 7.19
N THR A 278 -8.19 14.36 8.09
CA THR A 278 -7.12 15.31 8.41
C THR A 278 -6.18 15.52 7.21
N PHE A 279 -5.84 14.45 6.48
CA PHE A 279 -5.09 14.56 5.21
C PHE A 279 -5.85 15.40 4.17
N ALA A 280 -7.14 15.15 3.97
CA ALA A 280 -7.96 15.91 3.03
C ALA A 280 -8.04 17.40 3.40
N ARG A 281 -8.22 17.72 4.68
CA ARG A 281 -8.20 19.12 5.18
C ARG A 281 -6.87 19.80 4.86
N ARG A 282 -5.74 19.12 5.02
CA ARG A 282 -4.42 19.65 4.68
C ARG A 282 -4.25 19.91 3.19
N ILE A 283 -4.74 19.01 2.33
CA ILE A 283 -4.78 19.23 0.87
C ILE A 283 -5.63 20.47 0.54
N HIS A 284 -6.82 20.60 1.12
CA HIS A 284 -7.69 21.75 0.87
C HIS A 284 -7.03 23.07 1.27
N ARG A 285 -6.31 23.11 2.40
CA ARG A 285 -5.54 24.29 2.82
C ARG A 285 -4.44 24.63 1.81
N MET A 286 -3.72 23.64 1.27
CA MET A 286 -2.70 23.88 0.25
C MET A 286 -3.29 24.38 -1.08
N LEU A 287 -4.47 23.87 -1.47
CA LEU A 287 -5.19 24.36 -2.65
C LEU A 287 -5.64 25.81 -2.47
N LYS A 288 -6.16 26.18 -1.29
CA LYS A 288 -6.50 27.57 -0.95
C LYS A 288 -5.29 28.49 -1.07
N LEU A 289 -4.15 28.11 -0.48
CA LEU A 289 -2.89 28.87 -0.58
C LEU A 289 -2.43 29.02 -2.04
N GLY A 290 -2.50 27.95 -2.83
CA GLY A 290 -2.15 27.97 -4.25
C GLY A 290 -3.07 28.86 -5.11
N LEU A 291 -4.35 28.93 -4.75
CA LEU A 291 -5.35 29.79 -5.39
C LEU A 291 -5.42 31.20 -4.79
N ARG A 292 -4.62 31.50 -3.75
CA ARG A 292 -4.64 32.77 -3.01
C ARG A 292 -6.02 33.14 -2.49
N ILE A 293 -6.74 32.15 -1.96
CA ILE A 293 -8.00 32.36 -1.26
C ILE A 293 -7.65 32.76 0.18
N ASP A 294 -7.94 33.99 0.57
CA ASP A 294 -7.69 34.49 1.92
C ASP A 294 -8.51 33.71 2.96
N ASP A 295 -7.85 33.27 4.03
CA ASP A 295 -8.46 32.55 5.16
C ASP A 295 -9.18 33.51 6.14
N ASP A 296 -9.96 34.47 5.63
CA ASP A 296 -10.84 35.34 6.44
C ASP A 296 -12.15 34.62 6.87
N ASP A 297 -12.15 33.29 6.90
CA ASP A 297 -13.27 32.50 7.40
C ASP A 297 -12.95 31.95 8.80
N PRO A 298 -13.40 32.60 9.89
CA PRO A 298 -13.07 32.26 11.28
C PRO A 298 -13.60 30.90 11.75
N ARG A 299 -14.25 30.11 10.87
CA ARG A 299 -14.82 28.79 11.20
C ARG A 299 -13.81 27.64 11.16
N LEU A 300 -12.52 27.90 10.91
CA LEU A 300 -11.50 26.88 10.71
C LEU A 300 -10.34 26.90 11.72
N ASP A 301 -10.37 27.84 12.67
CA ASP A 301 -9.33 28.04 13.69
C ASP A 301 -9.68 27.43 15.06
N ASP A 302 -10.70 26.57 15.12
CA ASP A 302 -10.94 25.76 16.30
C ASP A 302 -9.93 24.60 16.34
N ASP A 303 -8.73 24.92 16.83
CA ASP A 303 -7.87 23.99 17.57
C ASP A 303 -8.69 23.41 18.73
N VAL A 304 -9.43 22.33 18.47
CA VAL A 304 -10.03 21.53 19.54
C VAL A 304 -9.20 20.27 19.67
N ASP A 305 -8.35 20.27 20.70
CA ASP A 305 -8.03 19.07 21.48
C ASP A 305 -9.36 18.37 21.76
N VAL A 306 -9.72 17.41 20.92
CA VAL A 306 -10.88 16.56 21.18
C VAL A 306 -10.49 15.71 22.39
N PRO A 307 -11.13 15.88 23.57
CA PRO A 307 -10.82 15.04 24.71
C PRO A 307 -11.10 13.59 24.31
N PRO A 308 -10.34 12.61 24.83
CA PRO A 308 -10.65 11.21 24.59
C PRO A 308 -12.10 10.96 24.99
N LEU A 309 -12.89 10.41 24.06
CA LEU A 309 -14.26 9.99 24.32
C LEU A 309 -14.23 9.01 25.49
N GLU A 310 -14.79 9.41 26.63
CA GLU A 310 -14.98 8.50 27.76
C GLU A 310 -15.90 7.35 27.30
N GLU A 311 -15.40 6.13 27.47
CA GLU A 311 -16.16 4.91 27.24
C GLU A 311 -17.34 4.85 28.21
N ASN A 312 -18.57 4.81 27.69
CA ASN A 312 -19.75 4.32 28.38
C ASN A 312 -20.20 3.01 27.73
#